data_AF-A0A1G1NL28-F1
#
_entry.id   AF-A0A1G1NL28-F1
#
_cell.length_a   1.000
_cell.length_b   1.000
_cell.length_c   1.000
_cell.angle_alpha   90.00
_cell.angle_beta   90.00
_cell.angle_gamma   90.00
#
_symmetry.space_group_name_H-M   'P 1'
#
loop_
_entity.id
_entity.type
_entity.pdbx_description
1 polymer ?
#
loop_
_entity_poly.entity_id
_entity_poly.type
_entity_poly.pdbx_seq_one_letter_code
_entity_poly.pdbx_strand_id
1 'polypeptide(L)'
;MLQIFLTIFATILVVGLCLLLLNRTAFAWLLDQARRKGIYPPQRKPNIEDIKRLLLSGERAMAIRAYRAIYKLDLKQAELEVDLLERSLQKKI
;
A
#
# COMPACT_ATOMS: atom_id res chain seq x y z
N MET A 1 6.24 42.07 -9.88
CA MET A 1 6.71 41.09 -8.86
C MET A 1 5.56 40.29 -8.26
N LEU A 2 4.51 40.90 -7.68
CA LEU A 2 3.37 40.18 -7.07
C LEU A 2 2.66 39.18 -8.00
N GLN A 3 2.40 39.55 -9.26
CA GLN A 3 1.77 38.65 -10.24
C GLN A 3 2.59 37.38 -10.51
N ILE A 4 3.92 37.48 -10.53
CA ILE A 4 4.82 36.33 -10.78
C ILE A 4 4.75 35.35 -9.61
N PHE A 5 4.69 35.84 -8.37
CA PHE A 5 4.54 34.98 -7.20
C PHE A 5 3.18 34.26 -7.19
N LEU A 6 2.11 34.95 -7.59
CA LEU A 6 0.77 34.36 -7.62
C LEU A 6 0.67 33.21 -8.65
N THR A 7 1.26 33.38 -9.84
CA THR A 7 1.24 32.34 -10.88
C THR A 7 2.08 31.13 -10.48
N ILE A 8 3.27 31.34 -9.90
CA ILE A 8 4.11 30.24 -9.39
C ILE A 8 3.37 29.46 -8.28
N PHE A 9 2.72 30.16 -7.36
CA PHE A 9 1.96 29.49 -6.30
C PHE A 9 0.79 28.68 -6.85
N ALA A 10 0.05 29.23 -7.81
CA ALA A 10 -1.06 28.56 -8.47
C ALA A 10 -0.61 27.30 -9.23
N THR A 11 0.51 27.34 -9.95
CA THR A 11 1.02 26.16 -10.66
C THR A 11 1.48 25.07 -9.69
N ILE A 12 2.15 25.42 -8.60
CA ILE A 12 2.54 24.46 -7.56
C ILE A 12 1.30 23.77 -6.96
N LEU A 13 0.24 24.54 -6.67
CA LEU A 13 -1.02 23.99 -6.14
C LEU A 13 -1.67 23.02 -7.12
N VAL A 14 -1.75 23.39 -8.41
CA VAL A 14 -2.34 22.55 -9.45
C VAL A 14 -1.53 21.27 -9.65
N VAL A 15 -0.20 21.36 -9.71
CA VAL A 15 0.68 20.19 -9.84
C VAL A 15 0.55 19.28 -8.61
N GLY A 16 0.55 19.84 -7.41
CA GLY A 16 0.36 19.09 -6.17
C GLY A 16 -0.99 18.36 -6.12
N LEU A 17 -2.07 19.03 -6.52
CA LEU A 17 -3.40 18.43 -6.61
C LEU A 17 -3.43 17.29 -7.65
N CYS A 18 -2.81 17.50 -8.81
CA CYS A 18 -2.74 16.52 -9.88
C CYS A 18 -1.97 15.26 -9.43
N LEU A 19 -0.82 15.43 -8.76
CA LEU A 19 -0.06 14.32 -8.17
C LEU A 19 -0.86 13.55 -7.11
N LEU A 20 -1.64 14.26 -6.28
CA LEU A 20 -2.51 13.63 -5.28
C LEU A 20 -3.59 12.75 -5.92
N LEU A 21 -4.23 13.24 -6.99
CA LEU A 21 -5.25 12.49 -7.72
C LEU A 21 -4.67 11.27 -8.44
N LEU A 22 -3.51 11.41 -9.07
CA LEU A 22 -2.81 10.29 -9.72
C LEU A 22 -2.39 9.21 -8.72
N ASN A 23 -1.90 9.61 -7.54
CA ASN A 23 -1.52 8.64 -6.50
C ASN A 23 -2.75 7.86 -5.98
N ARG A 24 -3.91 8.52 -5.88
CA ARG A 24 -5.18 7.89 -5.48
C ARG A 24 -5.66 6.86 -6.50
N THR A 25 -5.63 7.19 -7.80
CA THR A 25 -6.11 6.29 -8.86
C THR A 25 -5.16 5.11 -9.08
N ALA A 26 -3.85 5.34 -9.04
CA ALA A 26 -2.84 4.27 -9.12
C ALA A 26 -3.03 3.24 -8.00
N PHE A 27 -3.34 3.70 -6.78
CA PHE A 27 -3.59 2.80 -5.65
C PHE A 27 -4.86 1.96 -5.81
N ALA A 28 -5.94 2.56 -6.33
CA ALA A 28 -7.17 1.83 -6.64
C ALA A 28 -6.93 0.75 -7.71
N TRP A 29 -6.07 1.04 -8.69
CA TRP A 29 -5.73 0.10 -9.75
C TRP A 29 -4.87 -1.06 -9.27
N LEU A 30 -3.90 -0.80 -8.39
CA LEU A 30 -3.09 -1.84 -7.74
C LEU A 30 -3.94 -2.80 -6.89
N LEU A 31 -4.89 -2.25 -6.14
CA LEU A 31 -5.86 -3.06 -5.40
C LEU A 31 -6.75 -3.90 -6.33
N ASP A 32 -7.19 -3.34 -7.46
CA ASP A 32 -8.00 -4.09 -8.43
C ASP A 32 -7.20 -5.23 -9.09
N GLN A 33 -5.93 -5.00 -9.41
CA GLN A 33 -5.05 -6.07 -9.90
C GLN A 33 -4.87 -7.20 -8.88
N ALA A 34 -4.64 -6.86 -7.61
CA ALA A 34 -4.47 -7.84 -6.54
C ALA A 34 -5.76 -8.66 -6.29
N ARG A 35 -6.93 -8.04 -6.46
CA ARG A 35 -8.24 -8.71 -6.43
C ARG A 35 -8.44 -9.62 -7.63
N ARG A 36 -8.11 -9.18 -8.85
CA ARG A 36 -8.23 -9.99 -10.07
C ARG A 36 -7.34 -11.23 -10.04
N LYS A 37 -6.17 -11.13 -9.42
CA LYS A 37 -5.27 -12.28 -9.18
C LYS A 37 -5.76 -13.21 -8.06
N GLY A 38 -6.84 -12.87 -7.34
CA GLY A 38 -7.36 -13.65 -6.22
C GLY A 38 -6.48 -13.63 -4.97
N ILE A 39 -5.47 -12.76 -4.92
CA ILE A 39 -4.48 -12.68 -3.83
C ILE A 39 -5.02 -11.81 -2.69
N TYR A 40 -5.85 -10.81 -3.02
CA TYR A 40 -6.42 -9.88 -2.03
C TYR A 40 -7.93 -10.12 -1.85
N PRO A 41 -8.43 -10.27 -0.60
CA PRO A 41 -9.83 -10.58 -0.35
C PRO A 41 -10.75 -9.45 -0.84
N PRO A 42 -11.85 -9.76 -1.57
CA PRO A 42 -12.59 -8.72 -2.27
C PRO A 42 -13.34 -7.73 -1.37
N GLN A 43 -13.81 -8.10 -0.17
CA GLN A 43 -14.69 -7.22 0.62
C GLN A 43 -14.64 -7.47 2.14
N ARG A 44 -13.59 -8.13 2.64
CA ARG A 44 -13.48 -8.49 4.06
C ARG A 44 -12.22 -7.86 4.67
N LYS A 45 -12.21 -7.68 5.99
CA LYS A 45 -10.97 -7.33 6.70
C LYS A 45 -9.93 -8.40 6.34
N PRO A 46 -8.73 -8.01 5.88
CA PRO A 46 -7.69 -8.97 5.57
C PRO A 46 -7.40 -9.83 6.80
N ASN A 47 -7.11 -11.10 6.61
CA ASN A 47 -6.71 -12.00 7.70
C ASN A 47 -5.22 -12.40 7.55
N ILE A 48 -4.72 -13.20 8.50
CA ILE A 48 -3.34 -13.69 8.48
C ILE A 48 -3.04 -14.58 7.28
N GLU A 49 -4.01 -15.36 6.80
CA GLU A 49 -3.85 -16.21 5.61
C GLU A 49 -3.65 -15.37 4.34
N ASP A 50 -4.36 -14.24 4.21
CA ASP A 50 -4.21 -13.30 3.10
C ASP A 50 -2.82 -12.67 3.10
N ILE A 51 -2.29 -12.33 4.29
CA ILE A 51 -0.92 -11.82 4.46
C ILE A 51 0.09 -12.86 3.99
N LYS A 52 -0.06 -14.14 4.38
CA LYS A 52 0.83 -15.22 3.92
C LYS A 52 0.77 -15.37 2.41
N ARG A 53 -0.41 -15.30 1.79
CA ARG A 53 -0.57 -15.36 0.33
C ARG A 53 0.12 -14.18 -0.36
N LEU A 54 -0.02 -12.97 0.18
CA LEU A 54 0.67 -11.78 -0.33
C LEU A 54 2.19 -11.90 -0.24
N LEU A 55 2.70 -12.49 0.83
CA LEU A 55 4.14 -12.78 0.98
C LEU A 55 4.61 -13.83 -0.03
N LEU A 56 3.86 -14.92 -0.21
CA LEU A 56 4.19 -15.96 -1.18
C LEU A 56 4.12 -15.45 -2.63
N SER A 57 3.30 -14.45 -2.92
CA SER A 57 3.21 -13.83 -4.25
C SER A 57 4.22 -12.71 -4.49
N GLY A 58 5.11 -12.41 -3.52
CA GLY A 58 6.11 -11.34 -3.61
C GLY A 58 5.56 -9.92 -3.36
N GLU A 59 4.31 -9.78 -2.93
CA GLU A 59 3.61 -8.50 -2.74
C GLU A 59 3.81 -7.97 -1.31
N ARG A 60 5.07 -7.87 -0.87
CA ARG A 60 5.46 -7.51 0.53
C ARG A 60 4.85 -6.18 1.00
N ALA A 61 4.82 -5.16 0.15
CA ALA A 61 4.24 -3.87 0.48
C ALA A 61 2.73 -3.95 0.83
N MET A 62 1.99 -4.83 0.14
CA MET A 62 0.59 -5.07 0.45
C MET A 62 0.44 -5.91 1.73
N ALA A 63 1.33 -6.87 1.98
CA ALA A 63 1.36 -7.63 3.23
C ALA A 63 1.53 -6.73 4.46
N ILE A 64 2.47 -5.77 4.43
CA ILE A 64 2.70 -4.80 5.52
C ILE A 64 1.45 -3.93 5.75
N ARG A 65 0.84 -3.44 4.68
CA ARG A 65 -0.39 -2.62 4.78
C ARG A 65 -1.57 -3.43 5.34
N ALA A 66 -1.73 -4.68 4.92
CA ALA A 66 -2.74 -5.58 5.45
C ALA A 66 -2.49 -5.87 6.94
N TYR A 67 -1.25 -6.13 7.34
CA TYR A 67 -0.87 -6.35 8.73
C TYR A 67 -1.17 -5.14 9.61
N ARG A 68 -0.85 -3.92 9.15
CA ARG A 68 -1.23 -2.68 9.86
C ARG A 68 -2.73 -2.51 10.01
N ALA A 69 -3.51 -2.86 8.97
CA ALA A 69 -4.97 -2.73 9.03
C ALA A 69 -5.60 -3.68 10.07
N ILE A 70 -5.00 -4.85 10.29
CA ILE A 70 -5.48 -5.85 11.25
C ILE A 70 -5.08 -5.46 12.68
N TYR A 71 -3.79 -5.19 12.89
CA TYR A 71 -3.20 -5.05 14.23
C TYR A 71 -3.07 -3.60 14.70
N LYS A 72 -3.43 -2.63 13.84
CA LYS A 72 -3.32 -1.18 14.13
C LYS A 72 -1.93 -0.76 14.61
N LEU A 73 -0.89 -1.34 14.01
CA LEU A 73 0.51 -1.07 14.35
C LEU A 73 1.10 0.07 13.53
N ASP A 74 2.19 0.61 14.04
CA ASP A 74 3.04 1.55 13.32
C ASP A 74 3.77 0.87 12.16
N LEU A 75 4.23 1.68 11.20
CA LEU A 75 4.86 1.18 9.98
C LEU A 75 6.08 0.31 10.29
N LYS A 76 6.98 0.77 11.17
CA LYS A 76 8.18 0.03 11.58
C LYS A 76 7.85 -1.31 12.24
N GLN A 77 6.83 -1.32 13.11
CA GLN A 77 6.41 -2.52 13.82
C GLN A 77 5.82 -3.54 12.85
N ALA A 78 4.93 -3.10 11.96
CA ALA A 78 4.34 -3.99 10.97
C ALA A 78 5.37 -4.51 9.96
N GLU A 79 6.37 -3.70 9.59
CA GLU A 79 7.46 -4.16 8.73
C GLU A 79 8.29 -5.25 9.41
N LEU A 80 8.66 -5.06 10.69
CA LEU A 80 9.38 -6.05 11.46
C LEU A 80 8.61 -7.38 11.56
N GLU A 81 7.33 -7.32 11.93
CA GLU A 81 6.48 -8.50 12.08
C GLU A 81 6.30 -9.25 10.76
N VAL A 82 6.14 -8.53 9.66
CA VAL A 82 6.02 -9.12 8.33
C VAL A 82 7.34 -9.74 7.88
N ASP A 83 8.49 -9.14 8.21
CA ASP A 83 9.81 -9.71 7.93
C ASP A 83 10.03 -11.03 8.67
N LEU A 84 9.65 -11.08 9.95
CA LEU A 84 9.68 -12.32 10.74
C LEU A 84 8.75 -13.39 10.15
N LEU A 85 7.54 -12.99 9.75
CA LEU A 85 6.58 -13.88 9.14
C LEU A 85 7.09 -14.45 7.81
N GLU A 86 7.68 -13.62 6.95
CA GLU A 86 8.27 -14.00 5.67
C GLU A 86 9.40 -15.02 5.84
N ARG A 87 10.33 -14.77 6.77
CA ARG A 87 11.41 -15.71 7.10
C ARG A 87 10.87 -17.05 7.61
N SER A 88 9.80 -17.03 8.41
CA SER A 88 9.18 -18.24 8.92
C SER A 88 8.54 -19.09 7.81
N LEU A 89 8.02 -18.44 6.76
CA LEU A 89 7.43 -19.12 5.60
C LEU A 89 8.51 -19.74 4.70
N GLN A 90 9.60 -19.01 4.45
CA GLN A 90 10.72 -19.51 3.63
C GLN A 90 11.40 -20.73 4.24
N LYS A 91 11.44 -20.84 5.58
CA LYS A 91 12.01 -22.00 6.27
C LYS A 91 11.15 -23.27 6.14
N LYS A 92 9.88 -23.14 5.78
CA LYS A 92 8.89 -24.23 5.76
C LYS A 92 8.67 -24.83 4.37
N ILE A 93 9.20 -24.18 3.33
CA ILE A 93 9.22 -24.65 1.94
C ILE A 93 10.53 -25.41 1.74
#